data_AF-A0A419SQU9-F1
#
_entry.id   AF-A0A419SQU9-F1
#
_cell.length_a   1.000
_cell.length_b   1.000
_cell.length_c   1.000
_cell.angle_alpha   90.00
_cell.angle_beta   90.00
_cell.angle_gamma   90.00
#
_symmetry.space_group_name_H-M   'P 1'
#
loop_
_entity.id
_entity.type
_entity.pdbx_description
1 polymer ?
#
loop_
_entity_poly.entity_id
_entity_poly.type
_entity_poly.pdbx_seq_one_letter_code
_entity_poly.pdbx_strand_id
1 'polypeptide(L)'
;MSLFDYLDVEDALLVEAWIQEVETEKYPLRKSLKEKARERFNDIKLKELGCGKKRIVFDLDNGWVLKIAIAFNGINNNQREVEMYQSAPPRLQKRLAKIKEFGHGWLVMQRITKPVPKKKGIKAEIKKIIKQFERSGIIPGDLISPKRRIRWPNIRLRKGRIVVIDYGNFKWK
;
A
#
# COMPACT_ATOMS: atom_id res chain seq x y z
N MET A 1 -15.73 3.61 -11.90
CA MET A 1 -15.53 2.33 -11.22
C MET A 1 -15.58 2.61 -9.74
N SER A 2 -16.13 1.67 -8.98
CA SER A 2 -16.42 1.80 -7.56
C SER A 2 -15.96 0.54 -6.81
N LEU A 3 -15.96 0.59 -5.48
CA LEU A 3 -15.68 -0.56 -4.62
C LEU A 3 -16.59 -1.77 -4.95
N PHE A 4 -17.80 -1.52 -5.44
CA PHE A 4 -18.76 -2.51 -5.96
C PHE A 4 -18.25 -3.32 -7.16
N ASP A 5 -17.18 -2.89 -7.83
CA ASP A 5 -16.54 -3.68 -8.90
C ASP A 5 -15.64 -4.82 -8.32
N TYR A 6 -15.40 -4.81 -7.01
CA TYR A 6 -14.52 -5.77 -6.32
C TYR A 6 -15.20 -6.53 -5.19
N LEU A 7 -16.27 -5.97 -4.63
CA LEU A 7 -16.99 -6.50 -3.48
C LEU A 7 -18.48 -6.64 -3.83
N ASP A 8 -19.17 -7.55 -3.13
CA ASP A 8 -20.63 -7.50 -3.14
C ASP A 8 -21.13 -6.23 -2.43
N VAL A 9 -22.42 -5.93 -2.60
CA VAL A 9 -23.01 -4.66 -2.11
C VAL A 9 -22.89 -4.55 -0.59
N GLU A 10 -23.07 -5.66 0.13
CA GLU A 10 -23.00 -5.69 1.60
C GLU A 10 -21.58 -5.39 2.08
N ASP A 11 -20.58 -6.08 1.51
CA ASP A 11 -19.17 -5.88 1.82
C ASP A 11 -18.71 -4.45 1.46
N ALA A 12 -19.18 -3.91 0.34
CA ALA A 12 -18.86 -2.55 -0.07
C ALA A 12 -19.39 -1.49 0.92
N LEU A 13 -20.67 -1.61 1.31
CA LEU A 13 -21.29 -0.72 2.29
C LEU A 13 -20.63 -0.85 3.67
N LEU A 14 -20.21 -2.07 4.04
CA LEU A 14 -19.48 -2.32 5.28
C LEU A 14 -18.15 -1.54 5.32
N VAL A 15 -17.41 -1.56 4.22
CA VAL A 15 -16.14 -0.83 4.08
C VAL A 15 -16.35 0.68 4.12
N GLU A 16 -17.35 1.20 3.41
CA GLU A 16 -17.68 2.64 3.42
C GLU A 16 -18.06 3.11 4.84
N ALA A 17 -18.96 2.39 5.52
CA ALA A 17 -19.36 2.69 6.88
C ALA A 17 -18.17 2.65 7.86
N TRP A 18 -17.27 1.68 7.70
CA TRP A 18 -16.06 1.59 8.51
C TRP A 18 -15.13 2.80 8.29
N ILE A 19 -14.92 3.22 7.04
CA ILE A 19 -14.06 4.37 6.73
C ILE A 19 -14.65 5.65 7.33
N GLN A 20 -15.97 5.83 7.23
CA GLN A 20 -16.67 6.95 7.85
C GLN A 20 -16.47 6.96 9.36
N GLU A 21 -16.62 5.82 10.04
CA GLU A 21 -16.36 5.69 11.48
C GLU A 21 -14.90 6.06 11.83
N VAL A 22 -13.92 5.53 11.09
CA VAL A 22 -12.49 5.83 11.30
C VAL A 22 -12.20 7.34 11.18
N GLU A 23 -12.87 8.02 10.25
CA GLU A 23 -12.73 9.45 10.02
C GLU A 23 -13.40 10.30 11.09
N THR A 24 -14.68 10.04 11.37
CA THR A 24 -15.47 10.76 12.38
C THR A 24 -14.81 10.67 13.75
N GLU A 25 -14.39 9.47 14.16
CA GLU A 25 -13.77 9.23 15.46
C GLU A 25 -12.27 9.54 15.48
N LYS A 26 -11.67 9.91 14.34
CA LYS A 26 -10.25 10.23 14.17
C LYS A 26 -9.32 9.19 14.81
N TYR A 27 -9.58 7.90 14.55
CA TYR A 27 -8.91 6.81 15.25
C TYR A 27 -7.37 6.92 15.28
N PRO A 28 -6.75 6.99 16.47
CA PRO A 28 -5.30 7.13 16.62
C PRO A 28 -4.59 5.78 16.43
N LEU A 29 -3.27 5.77 16.35
CA LEU A 29 -2.53 4.50 16.19
C LEU A 29 -2.55 3.68 17.50
N ARG A 30 -3.39 2.64 17.58
CA ARG A 30 -3.50 1.73 18.72
C ARG A 30 -3.53 0.26 18.30
N LYS A 31 -3.10 -0.64 19.20
CA LYS A 31 -3.16 -2.10 18.94
C LYS A 31 -4.61 -2.56 18.77
N SER A 32 -5.49 -2.13 19.68
CA SER A 32 -6.93 -2.43 19.75
C SER A 32 -7.71 -2.21 18.44
N LEU A 33 -7.22 -1.33 17.56
CA LEU A 33 -7.85 -1.09 16.26
C LEU A 33 -7.68 -2.26 15.30
N LYS A 34 -6.66 -3.10 15.49
CA LYS A 34 -6.50 -4.30 14.67
C LYS A 34 -7.58 -5.31 15.00
N GLU A 35 -7.84 -5.55 16.28
CA GLU A 35 -8.91 -6.42 16.74
C GLU A 35 -10.26 -5.85 16.28
N LYS A 36 -10.53 -4.56 16.55
CA LYS A 36 -11.78 -3.91 16.11
C LYS A 36 -12.01 -4.00 14.59
N ALA A 37 -10.98 -3.78 13.78
CA ALA A 37 -11.10 -3.91 12.33
C ALA A 37 -11.40 -5.36 11.90
N ARG A 38 -10.79 -6.35 12.56
CA ARG A 38 -11.05 -7.76 12.27
C ARG A 38 -12.44 -8.20 12.70
N GLU A 39 -12.93 -7.71 13.83
CA GLU A 39 -14.31 -7.91 14.26
C GLU A 39 -15.27 -7.30 13.25
N ARG A 40 -15.01 -6.05 12.81
CA ARG A 40 -15.83 -5.38 11.80
C ARG A 40 -15.89 -6.14 10.48
N PHE A 41 -14.78 -6.72 10.06
CA PHE A 41 -14.63 -7.43 8.80
C PHE A 41 -14.66 -8.96 8.97
N ASN A 42 -15.21 -9.49 10.07
CA ASN A 42 -15.18 -10.92 10.33
C ASN A 42 -15.94 -11.72 9.25
N ASP A 43 -17.03 -11.14 8.75
CA ASP A 43 -17.93 -11.79 7.79
C ASP A 43 -17.61 -11.45 6.33
N ILE A 44 -16.58 -10.62 6.09
CA ILE A 44 -16.14 -10.30 4.73
C ILE A 44 -15.61 -11.56 4.05
N LYS A 45 -16.01 -11.83 2.80
CA LYS A 45 -15.60 -13.06 2.09
C LYS A 45 -14.16 -13.02 1.58
N LEU A 46 -13.40 -11.99 1.93
CA LEU A 46 -12.03 -11.79 1.48
C LEU A 46 -11.01 -12.32 2.48
N LYS A 47 -9.94 -12.91 1.95
CA LYS A 47 -8.83 -13.41 2.76
C LYS A 47 -7.96 -12.25 3.27
N GLU A 48 -7.83 -12.10 4.60
CA GLU A 48 -6.85 -11.19 5.20
C GLU A 48 -5.41 -11.64 4.83
N LEU A 49 -4.64 -10.75 4.22
CA LEU A 49 -3.20 -10.94 3.98
C LEU A 49 -2.35 -10.33 5.10
N GLY A 50 -2.90 -9.35 5.82
CA GLY A 50 -2.33 -8.88 7.07
C GLY A 50 -2.90 -7.54 7.54
N CYS A 51 -2.76 -7.29 8.83
CA CYS A 51 -3.22 -6.07 9.49
C CYS A 51 -2.05 -5.29 10.11
N GLY A 52 -1.71 -4.15 9.50
CA GLY A 52 -0.70 -3.20 9.96
C GLY A 52 -1.22 -2.28 11.06
N LYS A 53 -0.43 -1.26 11.46
CA LYS A 53 -0.89 -0.25 12.45
C LYS A 53 -1.92 0.74 11.89
N LYS A 54 -2.05 0.80 10.57
CA LYS A 54 -2.78 1.86 9.85
C LYS A 54 -3.82 1.32 8.88
N ARG A 55 -3.62 0.10 8.39
CA ARG A 55 -4.42 -0.50 7.33
C ARG A 55 -4.52 -2.01 7.51
N ILE A 56 -5.65 -2.56 7.12
CA ILE A 56 -5.86 -3.98 6.86
C ILE A 56 -5.77 -4.23 5.35
N VAL A 57 -5.26 -5.40 4.96
CA VAL A 57 -5.05 -5.76 3.55
C VAL A 57 -5.71 -7.08 3.26
N PHE A 58 -6.57 -7.09 2.25
CA PHE A 58 -7.28 -8.26 1.77
C PHE A 58 -6.81 -8.70 0.38
N ASP A 59 -6.87 -10.00 0.13
CA ASP A 59 -6.66 -10.61 -1.19
C ASP A 59 -7.96 -10.53 -1.99
N LEU A 60 -7.90 -10.01 -3.23
CA LEU A 60 -9.05 -10.00 -4.13
C LEU A 60 -9.10 -11.23 -5.05
N ASP A 61 -8.22 -12.21 -4.82
CA ASP A 61 -8.08 -13.47 -5.56
C ASP A 61 -7.93 -13.35 -7.10
N ASN A 62 -7.60 -12.15 -7.58
CA ASN A 62 -7.48 -11.84 -9.01
C ASN A 62 -6.15 -11.14 -9.33
N GLY A 63 -5.14 -11.32 -8.48
CA GLY A 63 -3.83 -10.67 -8.59
C GLY A 63 -3.80 -9.23 -8.09
N TRP A 64 -4.84 -8.77 -7.38
CA TRP A 64 -4.92 -7.48 -6.71
C TRP A 64 -5.13 -7.63 -5.20
N VAL A 65 -4.86 -6.57 -4.46
CA VAL A 65 -5.15 -6.46 -3.03
C VAL A 65 -5.97 -5.22 -2.76
N LEU A 66 -6.89 -5.30 -1.81
CA LEU A 66 -7.61 -4.17 -1.26
C LEU A 66 -6.95 -3.75 0.05
N LYS A 67 -6.51 -2.48 0.14
CA LYS A 67 -5.96 -1.90 1.38
C LYS A 67 -6.98 -0.93 1.97
N ILE A 68 -7.50 -1.22 3.15
CA ILE A 68 -8.49 -0.37 3.84
C ILE A 68 -7.83 0.28 5.06
N ALA A 69 -8.06 1.57 5.26
CA ALA A 69 -7.60 2.28 6.46
C ALA A 69 -8.32 1.77 7.72
N ILE A 70 -7.57 1.57 8.79
CA ILE A 70 -8.12 1.24 10.13
C ILE A 70 -7.86 2.32 11.16
N ALA A 71 -7.15 3.38 10.76
CA ALA A 71 -6.83 4.55 11.58
C ALA A 71 -6.87 5.79 10.68
N PHE A 72 -7.11 6.97 11.26
CA PHE A 72 -7.20 8.23 10.52
C PHE A 72 -5.95 8.50 9.67
N ASN A 73 -4.77 8.22 10.24
CA ASN A 73 -3.52 8.31 9.52
C ASN A 73 -3.46 7.34 8.32
N GLY A 74 -4.14 6.20 8.37
CA GLY A 74 -4.25 5.24 7.27
C GLY A 74 -4.88 5.84 6.02
N ILE A 75 -5.92 6.66 6.18
CA ILE A 75 -6.59 7.39 5.09
C ILE A 75 -5.57 8.26 4.34
N ASN A 76 -4.83 9.08 5.10
CA ASN A 76 -3.77 9.94 4.56
C ASN A 76 -2.63 9.14 3.88
N ASN A 77 -2.33 7.91 4.34
CA ASN A 77 -1.30 7.10 3.69
C ASN A 77 -1.81 6.50 2.37
N ASN A 78 -3.08 6.11 2.28
CA ASN A 78 -3.67 5.68 1.01
C ASN A 78 -3.66 6.81 -0.01
N GLN A 79 -4.08 8.01 0.39
CA GLN A 79 -4.06 9.19 -0.47
C GLN A 79 -2.64 9.51 -0.99
N ARG A 80 -1.63 9.49 -0.12
CA ARG A 80 -0.23 9.70 -0.54
C ARG A 80 0.29 8.64 -1.50
N GLU A 81 -0.10 7.37 -1.34
CA GLU A 81 0.25 6.33 -2.32
C GLU A 81 -0.34 6.65 -3.69
N VAL A 82 -1.63 7.03 -3.74
CA VAL A 82 -2.32 7.41 -4.97
C VAL A 82 -1.62 8.59 -5.64
N GLU A 83 -1.42 9.68 -4.90
CA GLU A 83 -0.76 10.90 -5.41
C GLU A 83 0.65 10.60 -5.93
N MET A 84 1.45 9.84 -5.18
CA MET A 84 2.79 9.44 -5.61
C MET A 84 2.73 8.60 -6.88
N TYR A 85 1.81 7.64 -6.98
CA TYR A 85 1.67 6.82 -8.18
C TYR A 85 1.25 7.64 -9.40
N GLN A 86 0.32 8.58 -9.25
CA GLN A 86 -0.18 9.43 -10.34
C GLN A 86 0.85 10.47 -10.79
N SER A 87 1.56 11.09 -9.84
CA SER A 87 2.52 12.16 -10.10
C SER A 87 3.91 11.66 -10.51
N ALA A 88 4.26 10.41 -10.20
CA ALA A 88 5.59 9.89 -10.49
C ALA A 88 5.88 9.86 -12.02
N PRO A 89 7.09 10.24 -12.45
CA PRO A 89 7.48 10.15 -13.85
C PRO A 89 7.26 8.73 -14.42
N PRO A 90 6.82 8.57 -15.69
CA PRO A 90 6.44 7.26 -16.23
C PRO A 90 7.52 6.17 -16.10
N ARG A 91 8.81 6.56 -16.13
CA ARG A 91 9.94 5.65 -15.91
C ARG A 91 10.00 5.12 -14.47
N LEU A 92 9.67 5.95 -13.49
CA LEU A 92 9.65 5.61 -12.06
C LEU A 92 8.34 4.93 -11.67
N GLN A 93 7.20 5.34 -12.24
CA GLN A 93 5.91 4.69 -12.02
C GLN A 93 5.96 3.19 -12.33
N LYS A 94 6.72 2.77 -13.35
CA LYS A 94 6.97 1.34 -13.68
C LYS A 94 7.69 0.55 -12.57
N ARG A 95 8.33 1.25 -11.61
CA ARG A 95 8.98 0.69 -10.41
C ARG A 95 8.06 0.67 -9.19
N LEU A 96 6.83 1.17 -9.29
CA LEU A 96 5.82 1.09 -8.25
C LEU A 96 4.83 -0.03 -8.58
N ALA A 97 4.31 -0.69 -7.55
CA ALA A 97 3.16 -1.58 -7.70
C ALA A 97 1.99 -0.75 -8.23
N LYS A 98 1.30 -1.26 -9.25
CA LYS A 98 0.25 -0.49 -9.90
C LYS A 98 -0.91 -0.26 -8.95
N ILE A 99 -1.45 0.94 -8.92
CA ILE A 99 -2.79 1.20 -8.36
C ILE A 99 -3.77 1.04 -9.51
N LYS A 100 -4.74 0.13 -9.34
CA LYS A 100 -5.85 -0.03 -10.29
C LYS A 100 -6.92 0.99 -10.00
N GLU A 101 -7.22 1.17 -8.72
CA GLU A 101 -8.35 1.95 -8.27
C GLU A 101 -8.17 2.42 -6.83
N PHE A 102 -8.90 3.46 -6.45
CA PHE A 102 -8.83 4.03 -5.11
C PHE A 102 -10.11 4.82 -4.83
N GLY A 103 -10.40 4.95 -3.54
CA GLY A 103 -11.44 5.83 -3.02
C GLY A 103 -10.99 6.42 -1.69
N HIS A 104 -11.89 7.13 -1.02
CA HIS A 104 -11.59 7.67 0.30
C HIS A 104 -11.29 6.53 1.26
N GLY A 105 -10.13 6.54 1.92
CA GLY A 105 -9.77 5.52 2.90
C GLY A 105 -9.42 4.13 2.37
N TRP A 106 -9.48 3.86 1.07
CA TRP A 106 -9.12 2.55 0.48
C TRP A 106 -8.40 2.65 -0.87
N LEU A 107 -7.64 1.62 -1.23
CA LEU A 107 -7.09 1.47 -2.58
C LEU A 107 -6.95 0.01 -3.01
N VAL A 108 -7.05 -0.23 -4.31
CA VAL A 108 -6.79 -1.50 -4.98
C VAL A 108 -5.43 -1.44 -5.67
N MET A 109 -4.51 -2.28 -5.22
CA MET A 109 -3.12 -2.31 -5.69
C MET A 109 -2.73 -3.69 -6.20
N GLN A 110 -1.82 -3.73 -7.18
CA GLN A 110 -1.34 -4.99 -7.72
C GLN A 110 -0.68 -5.83 -6.63
N ARG A 111 -1.10 -7.09 -6.52
CA ARG A 111 -0.46 -8.07 -5.66
C ARG A 111 0.82 -8.57 -6.31
N ILE A 112 1.94 -8.48 -5.57
CA ILE A 112 3.22 -9.04 -6.00
C ILE A 112 3.79 -9.81 -4.82
N THR A 113 3.96 -11.12 -4.95
CA THR A 113 4.33 -12.01 -3.84
C THR A 113 5.81 -12.38 -3.87
N LYS A 114 6.42 -12.49 -5.06
CA LYS A 114 7.80 -12.96 -5.23
C LYS A 114 8.81 -12.04 -4.52
N PRO A 115 9.53 -12.52 -3.49
CA PRO A 115 10.52 -11.73 -2.78
C PRO A 115 11.74 -11.44 -3.66
N VAL A 116 12.42 -10.32 -3.37
CA VAL A 116 13.71 -10.00 -4.02
C VAL A 116 14.82 -10.82 -3.37
N PRO A 117 15.59 -11.63 -4.13
CA PRO A 117 16.65 -12.44 -3.57
C PRO A 117 17.80 -11.58 -3.04
N LYS A 118 18.35 -11.90 -1.86
CA LYS A 118 19.47 -11.17 -1.25
C LYS A 118 20.83 -11.64 -1.79
N LYS A 119 21.03 -11.56 -3.11
CA LYS A 119 22.27 -11.98 -3.80
C LYS A 119 23.23 -10.80 -4.06
N LYS A 120 24.50 -11.11 -4.39
CA LYS A 120 25.49 -10.12 -4.85
C LYS A 120 24.93 -9.33 -6.04
N GLY A 121 25.15 -8.01 -6.08
CA GLY A 121 24.66 -7.13 -7.14
C GLY A 121 23.26 -6.53 -6.92
N ILE A 122 22.32 -7.23 -6.26
CA ILE A 122 20.94 -6.73 -6.05
C ILE A 122 20.92 -5.44 -5.21
N LYS A 123 21.75 -5.38 -4.16
CA LYS A 123 21.89 -4.14 -3.35
C LYS A 123 22.32 -2.95 -4.21
N ALA A 124 23.20 -3.17 -5.20
CA ALA A 124 23.66 -2.12 -6.10
C ALA A 124 22.53 -1.68 -7.06
N GLU A 125 21.72 -2.62 -7.56
CA GLU A 125 20.54 -2.30 -8.36
C GLU A 125 19.52 -1.46 -7.57
N ILE A 126 19.22 -1.84 -6.32
CA ILE A 126 18.32 -1.08 -5.44
C ILE A 126 18.88 0.32 -5.19
N LYS A 127 20.19 0.46 -4.95
CA LYS A 127 20.83 1.78 -4.83
C LYS A 127 20.69 2.62 -6.11
N LYS A 128 20.77 2.01 -7.29
CA LYS A 128 20.52 2.72 -8.57
C LYS A 128 19.07 3.20 -8.65
N ILE A 129 18.10 2.36 -8.26
CA ILE A 129 16.68 2.75 -8.23
C ILE A 129 16.44 3.91 -7.24
N ILE A 130 17.03 3.85 -6.04
CA ILE A 130 16.96 4.95 -5.05
C ILE A 130 17.49 6.25 -5.67
N LYS A 131 18.66 6.22 -6.31
CA LYS A 131 19.23 7.40 -6.99
C LYS A 131 18.34 7.92 -8.11
N GLN A 132 17.63 7.04 -8.83
CA GLN A 132 16.68 7.46 -9.86
C GLN A 132 15.51 8.26 -9.25
N PHE A 133 14.93 7.79 -8.13
CA PHE A 133 13.92 8.56 -7.40
C PHE A 133 14.48 9.89 -6.89
N GLU A 134 15.64 9.87 -6.23
CA GLU A 134 16.25 11.08 -5.63
C GLU A 134 16.58 12.16 -6.67
N ARG A 135 16.99 11.76 -7.89
CA ARG A 135 17.27 12.66 -9.03
C ARG A 135 16.00 13.24 -9.65
N SER A 136 14.89 12.54 -9.55
CA SER A 136 13.58 13.06 -9.96
C SER A 136 12.89 13.83 -8.83
N GLY A 137 13.61 14.26 -7.79
CA GLY A 137 13.03 15.02 -6.70
C GLY A 137 12.19 14.20 -5.72
N ILE A 138 12.26 12.86 -5.72
CA ILE A 138 11.47 12.01 -4.83
C ILE A 138 12.36 11.42 -3.74
N ILE A 139 11.93 11.55 -2.48
CA ILE A 139 12.52 10.93 -1.29
C ILE A 139 11.83 9.56 -1.06
N PRO A 140 12.48 8.41 -1.30
CA PRO A 140 11.82 7.11 -1.25
C PRO A 140 11.89 6.49 0.16
N GLY A 141 11.19 7.08 1.13
CA GLY A 141 11.29 6.71 2.57
C GLY A 141 10.90 5.27 2.92
N ASP A 142 10.09 4.64 2.08
CA ASP A 142 9.72 3.21 2.19
C ASP A 142 10.64 2.26 1.43
N LEU A 143 11.63 2.77 0.68
CA LEU A 143 12.65 1.96 0.04
C LEU A 143 13.95 1.94 0.86
N ILE A 144 14.28 3.06 1.51
CA ILE A 144 15.49 3.23 2.32
C ILE A 144 15.17 3.94 3.64
N SER A 145 15.69 3.40 4.75
CA SER A 145 15.54 4.03 6.07
C SER A 145 16.45 5.25 6.22
N PRO A 146 16.22 6.12 7.22
CA PRO A 146 17.14 7.22 7.55
C PRO A 146 18.57 6.76 7.81
N LYS A 147 18.75 5.54 8.37
CA LYS A 147 20.05 4.88 8.59
C LYS A 147 20.62 4.23 7.31
N ARG A 148 20.13 4.61 6.13
CA ARG A 148 20.52 4.11 4.80
C ARG A 148 20.37 2.59 4.62
N ARG A 149 19.45 1.94 5.36
CA ARG A 149 19.18 0.50 5.23
C ARG A 149 18.02 0.25 4.27
N ILE A 150 18.19 -0.70 3.36
CA ILE A 150 17.13 -1.12 2.42
C ILE A 150 15.96 -1.76 3.18
N ARG A 151 14.73 -1.33 2.90
CA ARG A 151 13.50 -1.92 3.43
C ARG A 151 13.04 -3.07 2.54
N TRP A 152 13.69 -4.23 2.68
CA TRP A 152 13.38 -5.45 1.92
C TRP A 152 11.89 -5.85 1.92
N PRO A 153 11.13 -5.70 3.01
CA PRO A 153 9.70 -6.03 3.02
C PRO A 153 8.87 -5.21 2.03
N ASN A 154 9.34 -4.04 1.61
CA ASN A 154 8.61 -3.11 0.75
C ASN A 154 8.96 -3.27 -0.73
N ILE A 155 9.76 -4.27 -1.09
CA ILE A 155 10.12 -4.57 -2.49
C ILE A 155 9.81 -6.01 -2.88
N ARG A 156 9.43 -6.19 -4.15
CA ARG A 156 9.11 -7.49 -4.77
C ARG A 156 9.65 -7.57 -6.17
N LEU A 157 9.73 -8.79 -6.71
CA LEU A 157 10.20 -9.06 -8.05
C LEU A 157 9.00 -9.33 -8.98
N ARG A 158 8.85 -8.52 -10.03
CA ARG A 158 7.81 -8.70 -11.07
C ARG A 158 8.48 -8.81 -12.44
N LYS A 159 8.38 -9.97 -13.08
CA LYS A 159 9.00 -10.25 -14.40
C LYS A 159 10.48 -9.82 -14.45
N GLY A 160 11.26 -10.21 -13.43
CA GLY A 160 12.68 -9.88 -13.31
C GLY A 160 13.00 -8.44 -12.86
N ARG A 161 12.00 -7.58 -12.62
CA ARG A 161 12.20 -6.19 -12.19
C ARG A 161 11.86 -5.99 -10.72
N ILE A 162 12.69 -5.23 -10.01
CA ILE A 162 12.39 -4.77 -8.65
C ILE A 162 11.28 -3.72 -8.71
N VAL A 163 10.24 -3.95 -7.91
CA VAL A 163 9.07 -3.10 -7.76
C VAL A 163 8.84 -2.81 -6.27
N VAL A 164 8.50 -1.57 -5.95
CA VAL A 164 8.14 -1.11 -4.60
C VAL A 164 6.64 -1.34 -4.38
N ILE A 165 6.26 -2.04 -3.31
CA ILE A 165 4.86 -2.40 -2.99
C ILE A 165 4.25 -1.55 -1.87
N ASP A 166 5.07 -0.72 -1.23
CA ASP A 166 4.64 0.24 -0.21
C ASP A 166 5.43 1.53 -0.42
N TYR A 167 4.72 2.62 -0.69
CA TYR A 167 5.30 3.91 -1.02
C TYR A 167 4.51 5.08 -0.41
N GLY A 168 3.76 4.82 0.67
CA GLY A 168 3.00 5.86 1.38
C GLY A 168 3.86 6.90 2.12
N ASN A 169 5.14 6.59 2.36
CA ASN A 169 6.13 7.53 2.90
C ASN A 169 7.09 8.07 1.84
N PHE A 170 6.78 7.94 0.55
CA PHE A 170 7.50 8.68 -0.49
C PHE A 170 7.05 10.14 -0.47
N LYS A 171 7.97 11.07 -0.73
CA LYS A 171 7.70 12.51 -0.70
C LYS A 171 8.44 13.23 -1.81
N TRP A 172 7.86 14.30 -2.35
CA TRP A 172 8.60 15.25 -3.17
C TRP A 172 9.55 16.08 -2.30
N LYS A 173 10.71 16.43 -2.85
CA LYS A 173 11.68 17.35 -2.27
C LYS A 173 11.22 18.79 -2.42
#